data_AF-A0A7C9CQC8-F1
#
_entry.id   AF-A0A7C9CQC8-F1
#
_cell.length_a   1.000
_cell.length_b   1.000
_cell.length_c   1.000
_cell.angle_alpha   90.00
_cell.angle_beta   90.00
_cell.angle_gamma   90.00
#
_symmetry.space_group_name_H-M   'P 1'
#
loop_
_entity.id
_entity.type
_entity.pdbx_description
1 polymer ?
#
loop_
_entity_poly.entity_id
_entity_poly.type
_entity_poly.pdbx_seq_one_letter_code
_entity_poly.pdbx_strand_id
1 'polypeptide(L)'
;YLTGNCSSAWVFDTGSVAHICNSKQELRNKRSLARDEVTMRVGNGSKVDVIAVGTFPLHLPSGLVLNLNNCYLVPALSMNIISGSCLMQDGYSFKSENNG
;
A
#
# COMPACT_ATOMS: atom_id res chain seq x y z
N TYR A 1 28.03 7.62 -5.96
CA TYR A 1 26.90 8.19 -5.21
C TYR A 1 25.61 7.62 -5.79
N LEU A 2 25.15 6.48 -5.28
CA LEU A 2 23.84 5.94 -5.65
C LEU A 2 22.80 6.64 -4.77
N THR A 3 22.00 7.52 -5.35
CA THR A 3 20.77 8.01 -4.71
C THR A 3 19.75 6.87 -4.78
N GLY A 4 19.95 5.83 -3.97
CA GLY A 4 18.89 4.90 -3.64
C GLY A 4 17.92 5.68 -2.77
N ASN A 5 16.87 6.24 -3.39
CA ASN A 5 15.72 6.74 -2.67
C ASN A 5 15.36 5.67 -1.64
N CYS A 6 15.33 5.99 -0.34
CA CYS A 6 14.93 5.05 0.71
C CYS A 6 13.47 4.66 0.42
N SER A 7 13.26 3.68 -0.45
CA SER A 7 11.96 3.15 -0.75
C SER A 7 11.49 2.51 0.54
N SER A 8 10.60 3.20 1.25
CA SER A 8 9.73 2.65 2.28
C SER A 8 9.42 1.20 1.91
N ALA A 9 9.91 0.26 2.71
CA ALA A 9 9.85 -1.15 2.36
C ALA A 9 8.39 -1.60 2.25
N TRP A 10 8.12 -2.42 1.23
CA TRP A 10 6.80 -2.95 0.93
C TRP A 10 6.66 -4.36 1.47
N VAL A 11 5.59 -4.60 2.22
CA VAL A 11 5.20 -5.92 2.66
C VAL A 11 4.04 -6.39 1.81
N PHE A 12 4.14 -7.59 1.26
CA PHE A 12 2.99 -8.29 0.71
C PHE A 12 2.24 -8.98 1.84
N ASP A 13 1.02 -8.53 2.12
CA ASP A 13 0.20 -9.00 3.24
C ASP A 13 -1.12 -9.58 2.71
N THR A 14 -1.27 -10.90 2.87
CA THR A 14 -2.48 -11.62 2.48
C THR A 14 -3.64 -11.39 3.45
N GLY A 15 -3.37 -10.98 4.69
CA GLY A 15 -4.36 -10.64 5.70
C GLY A 15 -4.84 -9.18 5.65
N SER A 16 -4.14 -8.32 4.90
CA SER A 16 -4.56 -6.94 4.72
C SER A 16 -5.76 -6.82 3.78
N VAL A 17 -6.71 -5.96 4.14
CA VAL A 17 -7.89 -5.61 3.33
C VAL A 17 -7.69 -4.35 2.48
N ALA A 18 -6.52 -3.73 2.55
CA ALA A 18 -6.24 -2.45 1.89
C ALA A 18 -4.77 -2.33 1.46
N HIS A 19 -4.55 -1.71 0.30
CA HIS A 19 -3.23 -1.17 -0.02
C HIS A 19 -2.94 0.03 0.89
N ILE A 20 -1.75 0.08 1.48
CA ILE A 20 -1.35 1.15 2.40
C ILE A 20 0.00 1.71 1.99
N CYS A 21 0.09 3.04 1.97
CA CYS A 21 1.35 3.76 1.85
C CYS A 21 1.52 4.73 3.03
N ASN A 22 2.76 4.97 3.44
CA ASN A 22 3.07 5.92 4.51
C ASN A 22 3.53 7.30 3.99
N SER A 23 3.80 7.43 2.69
CA SER A 23 4.28 8.67 2.07
C SER A 23 3.31 9.24 1.04
N LYS A 24 3.12 10.56 1.10
CA LYS A 24 2.24 11.32 0.19
C LYS A 24 2.81 11.53 -1.21
N GLN A 25 4.14 11.46 -1.37
CA GLN A 25 4.81 11.98 -2.56
C GLN A 25 4.47 11.18 -3.82
N GLU A 26 4.23 9.88 -3.68
CA GLU A 26 4.05 8.96 -4.80
C GLU A 26 2.57 8.65 -5.11
N LEU A 27 1.63 9.14 -4.31
CA LEU A 27 0.21 8.85 -4.48
C LEU A 27 -0.40 9.73 -5.59
N ARG A 28 -0.76 9.11 -6.72
CA ARG A 28 -1.43 9.75 -7.86
C ARG A 28 -2.93 9.84 -7.64
N ASN A 29 -3.59 10.79 -8.32
CA ASN A 29 -5.05 11.00 -8.28
C ASN A 29 -5.61 11.07 -6.85
N LYS A 30 -4.81 11.62 -5.92
CA LYS A 30 -5.12 11.59 -4.50
C LYS A 30 -6.37 12.41 -4.19
N ARG A 31 -7.23 11.84 -3.36
CA ARG A 31 -8.39 12.48 -2.76
C ARG A 31 -8.22 12.48 -1.25
N SER A 32 -8.29 13.66 -0.63
CA SER A 32 -8.34 13.77 0.82
C SER A 32 -9.62 13.14 1.36
N LEU A 33 -9.49 12.41 2.46
CA LEU A 33 -10.63 11.80 3.13
C LEU A 33 -11.23 12.79 4.14
N ALA A 34 -12.56 12.84 4.21
CA ALA A 34 -13.22 13.58 5.27
C ALA A 34 -13.06 12.86 6.62
N ARG A 35 -13.27 13.61 7.71
CA ARG A 35 -13.32 13.00 9.05
C ARG A 35 -14.39 11.90 9.07
N ASP A 36 -14.03 10.75 9.64
CA ASP A 36 -14.89 9.56 9.79
C ASP A 36 -15.35 8.90 8.48
N GLU A 37 -14.87 9.34 7.31
CA GLU A 37 -15.16 8.68 6.02
C GLU A 37 -14.62 7.24 5.99
N VAL A 38 -13.43 7.04 6.57
CA VAL A 38 -12.78 5.74 6.69
C VAL A 38 -12.24 5.58 8.10
N THR A 39 -12.58 4.46 8.74
CA THR A 39 -11.97 4.04 10.00
C THR A 39 -11.06 2.86 9.73
N MET A 40 -9.75 3.03 9.96
CA MET A 40 -8.78 1.94 9.86
C MET A 40 -8.26 1.56 11.24
N ARG A 41 -8.10 0.25 11.47
CA ARG A 41 -7.49 -0.31 12.66
C ARG A 41 -6.37 -1.26 12.26
N VAL A 42 -5.33 -1.30 13.07
CA VAL A 42 -4.22 -2.25 12.90
C VAL A 42 -4.43 -3.48 13.79
N GLY A 43 -3.56 -4.49 13.67
CA GLY A 43 -3.74 -5.80 14.33
C GLY A 43 -3.90 -5.75 15.85
N ASN A 44 -3.42 -4.71 16.53
CA ASN A 44 -3.61 -4.52 17.98
C ASN A 44 -4.95 -3.81 18.33
N GLY A 45 -5.82 -3.55 17.36
CA GLY A 45 -7.12 -2.90 17.53
C GLY A 45 -7.08 -1.36 17.61
N SER A 46 -5.89 -0.76 17.67
CA SER A 46 -5.72 0.70 17.69
C SER A 46 -6.20 1.31 16.38
N LYS A 47 -6.86 2.47 16.48
CA LYS A 47 -7.22 3.29 15.31
C LYS A 47 -5.98 4.00 14.77
N VAL A 48 -5.91 4.14 13.46
CA VAL A 48 -4.87 4.92 12.78
C VAL A 48 -5.51 5.94 11.84
N ASP A 49 -4.87 7.10 11.72
CA ASP A 49 -5.35 8.17 10.86
C ASP A 49 -5.10 7.84 9.38
N VAL A 50 -6.16 7.96 8.58
CA VAL A 50 -6.12 7.82 7.12
C VAL A 50 -6.40 9.18 6.50
N ILE A 51 -5.42 9.71 5.76
CA ILE A 51 -5.45 11.12 5.34
C ILE A 51 -5.94 11.28 3.89
N ALA A 52 -5.65 10.30 3.05
CA ALA A 52 -5.99 10.33 1.63
C ALA A 52 -6.12 8.91 1.07
N VAL A 53 -6.76 8.82 -0.09
CA VAL A 53 -6.78 7.63 -0.93
C VAL A 53 -6.39 8.01 -2.36
N GLY A 54 -5.72 7.12 -3.09
CA GLY A 54 -5.34 7.36 -4.48
C GLY A 54 -4.77 6.10 -5.15
N THR A 55 -4.01 6.29 -6.21
CA THR A 55 -3.31 5.20 -6.91
C THR A 55 -1.81 5.30 -6.66
N PHE A 56 -1.20 4.22 -6.18
CA PHE A 56 0.25 4.16 -5.98
C PHE A 56 0.91 3.36 -7.12
N PRO A 57 1.78 3.98 -7.95
CA PRO A 57 2.54 3.26 -8.98
C PRO A 57 3.75 2.56 -8.35
N LEU A 58 3.66 1.25 -8.14
CA LEU A 58 4.77 0.45 -7.63
C LEU A 58 5.66 -0.03 -8.80
N HIS A 59 6.88 0.48 -8.87
CA HIS A 59 7.86 0.04 -9.85
C HIS A 59 8.52 -1.28 -9.40
N LEU A 60 8.37 -2.33 -10.22
CA LEU A 60 8.95 -3.64 -9.96
C LEU A 60 10.36 -3.74 -10.57
N PRO A 61 11.24 -4.61 -10.04
CA PRO A 61 12.57 -4.84 -10.61
C PRO A 61 12.55 -5.30 -12.09
N SER A 62 11.43 -5.88 -12.54
CA SER A 62 11.23 -6.26 -13.95
C SER A 62 11.04 -5.07 -14.89
N GLY A 63 10.95 -3.84 -14.36
CA GLY A 63 10.62 -2.62 -15.13
C GLY A 63 9.12 -2.41 -15.32
N LEU A 64 8.27 -3.37 -14.92
CA LEU A 64 6.82 -3.21 -14.92
C LEU A 64 6.37 -2.28 -13.79
N VAL A 65 5.22 -1.62 -14.01
CA VAL A 65 4.56 -0.80 -12.99
C VAL A 65 3.26 -1.47 -12.58
N LEU A 66 3.16 -1.83 -11.29
CA LEU A 66 1.94 -2.31 -10.67
C LEU A 66 1.20 -1.13 -10.04
N ASN A 67 0.04 -0.78 -10.61
CA ASN A 67 -0.79 0.30 -10.08
C ASN A 67 -1.66 -0.23 -8.95
N LEU A 68 -1.36 0.18 -7.72
CA LEU A 68 -2.17 -0.14 -6.55
C LEU A 68 -3.31 0.86 -6.44
N ASN A 69 -4.49 0.47 -6.92
CA ASN A 69 -5.69 1.29 -6.87
C ASN A 69 -6.23 1.35 -5.43
N ASN A 70 -6.92 2.44 -5.08
CA ASN A 70 -7.49 2.64 -3.74
C ASN A 70 -6.45 2.46 -2.60
N CYS A 71 -5.22 2.92 -2.82
CA CYS A 71 -4.17 2.92 -1.83
C CYS A 71 -4.38 4.02 -0.81
N TYR A 72 -4.46 3.63 0.47
CA TYR A 72 -4.70 4.53 1.59
C TYR A 72 -3.39 5.05 2.16
N LEU A 73 -3.35 6.35 2.41
CA LEU A 73 -2.23 7.00 3.05
C LEU A 73 -2.41 6.99 4.58
N VAL A 74 -1.51 6.27 5.26
CA VAL A 74 -1.48 6.10 6.71
C VAL A 74 -0.08 6.40 7.23
N PRO A 75 0.22 7.66 7.61
CA PRO A 75 1.59 8.05 8.01
C PRO A 75 2.10 7.36 9.28
N ALA A 76 1.21 6.81 10.10
CA ALA A 76 1.57 6.12 11.33
C ALA A 76 2.26 4.77 11.11
N LEU A 77 2.19 4.19 9.89
CA LEU A 77 2.83 2.90 9.60
C LEU A 77 4.29 3.08 9.15
N SER A 78 5.16 2.22 9.66
CA SER A 78 6.58 2.18 9.28
C SER A 78 6.81 1.54 7.91
N MET A 79 5.87 0.74 7.43
CA MET A 79 5.96 -0.04 6.19
C MET A 79 4.77 0.22 5.29
N ASN A 80 4.98 0.11 3.98
CA ASN A 80 3.89 0.08 3.02
C ASN A 80 3.34 -1.35 2.89
N ILE A 81 2.06 -1.48 2.53
CA ILE A 81 1.39 -2.77 2.41
C ILE A 81 0.79 -2.94 1.02
N ILE A 82 1.16 -4.03 0.35
CA ILE A 82 0.45 -4.57 -0.80
C ILE A 82 -0.55 -5.58 -0.25
N SER A 83 -1.84 -5.27 -0.31
CA SER A 83 -2.89 -6.23 0.05
C SER A 83 -3.03 -7.29 -1.02
N GLY A 84 -2.92 -8.56 -0.61
CA GLY A 84 -3.22 -9.69 -1.49
C GLY A 84 -4.69 -9.74 -1.91
N SER A 85 -5.60 -9.39 -1.00
CA SER A 85 -7.04 -9.39 -1.30
C SER A 85 -7.42 -8.31 -2.32
N CYS A 86 -6.84 -7.11 -2.26
CA CYS A 86 -7.03 -6.08 -3.28
C CYS A 86 -6.47 -6.51 -4.65
N LEU A 87 -5.29 -7.14 -4.69
CA LEU A 87 -4.74 -7.65 -5.95
C LEU A 87 -5.63 -8.72 -6.58
N MET A 88 -6.19 -9.63 -5.78
CA MET A 88 -7.15 -10.63 -6.30
C MET A 88 -8.42 -9.98 -6.87
N GLN A 89 -8.94 -8.93 -6.22
CA GLN A 89 -10.10 -8.17 -6.71
C GLN A 89 -9.80 -7.47 -8.05
N ASP A 90 -8.57 -6.99 -8.22
CA ASP A 90 -8.07 -6.39 -9.47
C ASP A 90 -7.70 -7.45 -10.54
N GLY A 91 -7.97 -8.73 -10.29
CA GLY A 91 -7.78 -9.84 -11.25
C GLY A 91 -6.38 -10.44 -11.26
N TYR A 92 -5.50 -10.05 -10.34
CA TYR A 92 -4.18 -10.65 -10.19
C TYR A 92 -4.26 -11.97 -9.41
N SER A 93 -3.36 -12.89 -9.75
CA SER A 93 -3.08 -14.08 -8.96
C SER A 93 -1.62 -14.06 -8.51
N PHE A 94 -1.34 -14.63 -7.35
CA PHE A 94 0.02 -14.82 -6.88
C PHE A 94 0.25 -16.27 -6.49
N LYS A 95 1.50 -16.70 -6.56
CA LYS A 95 1.96 -18.02 -6.15
C LYS A 95 3.15 -17.81 -5.23
N SER A 96 3.13 -18.49 -4.09
CA SER A 96 4.30 -18.58 -3.22
C SER A 96 5.16 -19.74 -3.70
N GLU A 97 6.44 -19.46 -3.95
CA GLU A 97 7.44 -20.48 -4.24
C GLU A 97 8.35 -20.61 -3.02
N ASN A 98 8.61 -21.85 -2.60
CA ASN A 98 9.58 -22.12 -1.55
C ASN A 98 10.94 -22.35 -2.22
N ASN A 99 11.90 -21.48 -1.94
CA ASN A 99 13.22 -21.52 -2.57
C ASN A 99 14.27 -22.32 -1.79
N GLY A 100 13.92 -22.88 -0.62
CA GLY A 100 14.83 -23.68 0.20
C GLY A 100 15.78 -22.83 1.04
#